data_AF-A0A8S3ZIA4-F1
#
_entry.id   AF-A0A8S3ZIA4-F1
#
_cell.length_a   1.000
_cell.length_b   1.000
_cell.length_c   1.000
_cell.angle_alpha   90.00
_cell.angle_beta   90.00
_cell.angle_gamma   90.00
#
_symmetry.space_group_name_H-M   'P 1'
#
loop_
_entity.id
_entity.type
_entity.pdbx_description
1 polymer ?
#
loop_
_entity_poly.entity_id
_entity_poly.type
_entity_poly.pdbx_seq_one_letter_code
_entity_poly.pdbx_strand_id
1 'polypeptide(L)'
;MYYESLLDITALVTLPEPIHLTISGQSRTPMLMMLDGPCDTTRHRMRKVEAKVGILVLVDNSIYRKYLQGSGNDPGAAMTRISQYYSMVVSMVDQRFGTISEPHLRISVRMSALVVFKTREESTWLENIVDWTTLRSHGRGSVFAEYALQKLTTWISGSNGLPEFDHAMLFTGYRLTNSEEATLGGMAYLKAICDVQSGNAISIVFDIGDFQCIKVATHELAHSLGAYHDGDRQEQHCRPDSNFIMSPLNTYSHQVMKNAFYFSTCSIQDMWQHLSSTSSSCVRDEPPVYQFHDVSRSPPGKLYNADVQCKLAFGGRSVLCKDDKVVSIMCGQLWCSDPDKPSGCRTNTYMTALPGTPCGHDMVCHLGECILDNSQNNAHRPLSSHIKVVSTIPQHVRQSVQGSDFERQDPVILSLTVRATRRSRKRKNRCTQDRNARYCDGLVRLNPSGCKRRSIRRYCCITCRRLRRKLRKHNS
;
A
#
# COMPACT_ATOMS: atom_id res chain seq x y z
N MET A 1 16.43 15.31 19.85
CA MET A 1 16.88 13.94 19.56
C MET A 1 15.70 13.21 18.95
N TYR A 2 15.69 13.01 17.63
CA TYR A 2 14.56 12.42 16.90
C TYR A 2 14.66 10.90 16.99
N TYR A 3 13.55 10.23 17.33
CA TYR A 3 13.47 8.76 17.36
C TYR A 3 12.77 8.28 16.08
N GLU A 4 13.42 7.38 15.35
CA GLU A 4 12.95 6.87 14.06
C GLU A 4 12.25 5.52 14.20
N SER A 5 11.00 5.42 13.74
CA SER A 5 10.35 4.15 13.41
C SER A 5 10.34 4.00 11.89
N LEU A 6 11.25 3.18 11.36
CA LEU A 6 11.33 2.88 9.92
C LEU A 6 10.30 1.80 9.57
N LEU A 7 9.24 2.20 8.85
CA LEU A 7 8.38 1.30 8.09
C LEU A 7 8.98 1.18 6.68
N ASP A 8 9.34 -0.01 6.22
CA ASP A 8 9.60 -0.22 4.78
C ASP A 8 8.26 -0.11 4.05
N ILE A 9 8.24 0.58 2.91
CA ILE A 9 6.97 0.88 2.22
C ILE A 9 6.27 -0.41 1.82
N THR A 10 6.95 -1.34 1.15
CA THR A 10 6.34 -2.57 0.61
C THR A 10 7.40 -3.56 0.15
N ALA A 11 6.98 -4.80 -0.10
CA ALA A 11 7.71 -5.75 -0.94
C ALA A 11 6.81 -6.15 -2.13
N LEU A 12 7.38 -6.24 -3.33
CA LEU A 12 6.64 -6.61 -4.55
C LEU A 12 6.66 -8.12 -4.79
N VAL A 13 5.53 -8.66 -5.27
CA VAL A 13 5.45 -10.02 -5.84
C VAL A 13 5.11 -9.90 -7.33
N THR A 14 5.99 -10.40 -8.19
CA THR A 14 5.69 -10.57 -9.61
C THR A 14 4.82 -11.80 -9.80
N LEU A 15 3.81 -11.74 -10.68
CA LEU A 15 2.99 -12.90 -11.06
C LEU A 15 3.90 -14.09 -11.45
N PRO A 16 3.52 -15.34 -11.14
CA PRO A 16 4.24 -16.51 -11.64
C PRO A 16 4.18 -16.52 -13.19
N GLU A 17 5.34 -16.68 -13.84
CA GLU A 17 5.40 -16.70 -15.31
C GLU A 17 4.59 -17.88 -15.89
N PRO A 18 3.92 -17.69 -17.05
CA PRO A 18 3.29 -18.79 -17.75
C PRO A 18 4.34 -19.80 -18.24
N ILE A 19 3.98 -21.08 -18.22
CA ILE A 19 4.81 -22.20 -18.64
C ILE A 19 5.21 -22.01 -20.11
N HIS A 20 6.49 -21.71 -20.35
CA HIS A 20 7.06 -21.63 -21.69
C HIS A 20 7.05 -23.01 -22.37
N LEU A 21 6.22 -23.15 -23.40
CA LEU A 21 6.37 -24.19 -24.42
C LEU A 21 7.67 -23.94 -25.20
N THR A 22 8.58 -24.90 -25.12
CA THR A 22 9.84 -24.93 -25.86
C THR A 22 9.61 -25.12 -27.35
N ILE A 23 10.04 -24.16 -28.17
CA ILE A 23 10.33 -24.38 -29.59
C ILE A 23 11.86 -24.31 -29.76
N SER A 24 12.41 -25.32 -30.44
CA SER A 24 13.85 -25.57 -30.55
C SER A 24 14.53 -24.74 -31.65
N GLY A 25 15.73 -24.25 -31.34
CA GLY A 25 16.91 -24.29 -32.22
C GLY A 25 16.98 -23.34 -33.41
N GLN A 26 17.90 -22.37 -33.38
CA GLN A 26 19.23 -22.47 -34.01
C GLN A 26 20.03 -21.18 -33.82
N SER A 27 21.34 -21.33 -33.65
CA SER A 27 22.30 -20.26 -33.40
C SER A 27 22.73 -19.56 -34.69
N ARG A 28 22.79 -18.23 -34.71
CA ARG A 28 23.71 -17.46 -35.57
C ARG A 28 24.20 -16.19 -34.87
N THR A 29 25.47 -15.90 -35.12
CA THR A 29 26.35 -14.84 -34.61
C THR A 29 25.85 -13.41 -34.85
N PRO A 30 26.30 -12.39 -34.08
CA PRO A 30 25.88 -11.01 -34.29
C PRO A 30 26.71 -10.38 -35.42
N MET A 31 26.03 -10.01 -36.51
CA MET A 31 26.58 -9.16 -37.56
C MET A 31 26.07 -7.74 -37.34
N LEU A 32 27.02 -6.81 -37.18
CA LEU A 32 26.80 -5.38 -37.06
C LEU A 32 26.16 -4.88 -38.38
N MET A 33 24.90 -4.44 -38.33
CA MET A 33 24.28 -3.68 -39.41
C MET A 33 23.82 -2.34 -38.85
N MET A 34 24.50 -1.28 -39.28
CA MET A 34 24.00 0.07 -39.24
C MET A 34 22.83 0.17 -40.22
N LEU A 35 21.67 0.60 -39.74
CA LEU A 35 20.57 1.05 -40.59
C LEU A 35 20.14 2.42 -40.05
N ASP A 36 20.61 3.46 -40.73
CA ASP A 36 20.00 4.78 -40.73
C ASP A 36 18.59 4.67 -41.32
N GLY A 37 17.58 4.60 -40.45
CA GLY A 37 16.18 4.73 -40.81
C GLY A 37 15.73 6.19 -40.65
N PRO A 38 14.90 6.74 -41.55
CA PRO A 38 14.42 8.11 -41.44
C PRO A 38 13.59 8.28 -40.15
N CYS A 39 13.82 9.40 -39.46
CA CYS A 39 13.09 9.81 -38.28
C CYS A 39 11.61 10.02 -38.64
N ASP A 40 10.78 9.01 -38.36
CA ASP A 40 9.33 9.12 -38.42
C ASP A 40 8.88 10.10 -37.32
N THR A 41 8.52 11.31 -37.73
CA THR A 41 8.03 12.40 -36.88
C THR A 41 6.51 12.36 -36.75
N THR A 42 5.90 11.18 -36.79
CA THR A 42 4.52 11.04 -36.31
C THR A 42 4.49 11.28 -34.80
N ARG A 43 4.08 12.50 -34.39
CA ARG A 43 3.60 12.77 -33.03
C ARG A 43 2.43 11.81 -32.78
N HIS A 44 2.71 10.64 -32.22
CA HIS A 44 1.67 9.75 -31.69
C HIS A 44 0.91 10.52 -30.62
N ARG A 45 -0.30 10.97 -30.97
CA ARG A 45 -1.22 11.61 -30.04
C ARG A 45 -1.49 10.60 -28.93
N MET A 46 -0.94 10.86 -27.74
CA MET A 46 -1.12 9.96 -26.59
C MET A 46 -2.61 9.73 -26.36
N ARG A 47 -3.01 8.45 -26.32
CA ARG A 47 -4.41 8.07 -26.12
C ARG A 47 -4.85 8.56 -24.75
N LYS A 48 -5.96 9.30 -24.70
CA LYS A 48 -6.56 9.71 -23.44
C LYS A 48 -7.10 8.47 -22.72
N VAL A 49 -6.70 8.30 -21.46
CA VAL A 49 -7.14 7.23 -20.56
C VAL A 49 -7.91 7.89 -19.43
N GLU A 50 -9.17 7.50 -19.30
CA GLU A 50 -9.98 7.75 -18.11
C GLU A 50 -10.26 6.41 -17.44
N ALA A 51 -9.73 6.21 -16.24
CA ALA A 51 -9.90 5.01 -15.43
C ALA A 51 -10.74 5.35 -14.19
N LYS A 52 -11.74 4.53 -13.92
CA LYS A 52 -12.68 4.68 -12.80
C LYS A 52 -12.65 3.36 -12.04
N VAL A 53 -12.14 3.40 -10.82
CA VAL A 53 -11.80 2.20 -10.05
C VAL A 53 -12.78 2.03 -8.89
N GLY A 54 -13.53 0.95 -8.89
CA GLY A 54 -14.34 0.50 -7.76
C GLY A 54 -13.51 -0.35 -6.79
N ILE A 55 -13.31 0.14 -5.57
CA ILE A 55 -12.64 -0.59 -4.49
C ILE A 55 -13.66 -1.33 -3.63
N LEU A 56 -13.53 -2.65 -3.56
CA LEU A 56 -14.12 -3.45 -2.48
C LEU A 56 -13.23 -3.32 -1.24
N VAL A 57 -13.73 -2.64 -0.21
CA VAL A 57 -13.04 -2.53 1.08
C VAL A 57 -13.35 -3.76 1.92
N LEU A 58 -12.32 -4.52 2.28
CA LEU A 58 -12.41 -5.64 3.21
C LEU A 58 -11.78 -5.22 4.54
N VAL A 59 -12.48 -5.43 5.66
CA VAL A 59 -12.00 -5.07 7.00
C VAL A 59 -11.98 -6.32 7.86
N ASP A 60 -10.80 -6.69 8.35
CA ASP A 60 -10.64 -7.90 9.15
C ASP A 60 -11.21 -7.80 10.57
N ASN A 61 -11.24 -8.95 11.25
CA ASN A 61 -11.75 -9.05 12.60
C ASN A 61 -10.98 -8.22 13.63
N SER A 62 -9.67 -8.07 13.44
CA SER A 62 -8.84 -7.31 14.36
C SER A 62 -9.26 -5.83 14.40
N ILE A 63 -9.58 -5.24 13.25
CA ILE A 63 -10.09 -3.88 13.15
C ILE A 63 -11.52 -3.79 13.65
N TYR A 64 -12.40 -4.70 13.25
CA TYR A 64 -13.80 -4.70 13.72
C TYR A 64 -13.88 -4.70 15.26
N ARG A 65 -13.14 -5.60 15.93
CA ARG A 65 -13.11 -5.67 17.40
C ARG A 65 -12.64 -4.37 18.04
N LYS A 66 -11.65 -3.69 17.45
CA LYS A 66 -11.18 -2.38 17.94
C LYS A 66 -12.30 -1.34 17.89
N TYR A 67 -13.01 -1.24 16.76
CA TYR A 67 -14.11 -0.30 16.60
C TYR A 67 -15.32 -0.66 17.47
N LEU A 68 -15.59 -1.95 17.67
CA LEU A 68 -16.62 -2.44 18.57
C LEU A 68 -16.35 -2.00 20.02
N GLN A 69 -15.13 -2.26 20.52
CA GLN A 69 -14.72 -1.82 21.85
C GLN A 69 -14.79 -0.29 22.00
N GLY A 70 -14.28 0.45 21.01
CA GLY A 70 -14.31 1.91 20.99
C GLY A 70 -15.71 2.51 20.86
N SER A 71 -16.72 1.69 20.59
CA SER A 71 -18.13 2.07 20.46
C SER A 71 -18.99 1.48 21.58
N GLY A 72 -18.40 1.17 22.74
CA GLY A 72 -19.14 0.63 23.89
C GLY A 72 -19.74 -0.76 23.64
N ASN A 73 -19.14 -1.53 22.74
CA ASN A 73 -19.64 -2.83 22.26
C ASN A 73 -20.97 -2.78 21.49
N ASP A 74 -21.34 -1.63 20.94
CA ASP A 74 -22.48 -1.51 20.02
C ASP A 74 -22.04 -1.87 18.57
N PRO A 75 -22.58 -2.96 17.97
CA PRO A 75 -22.22 -3.36 16.61
C PRO A 75 -22.64 -2.36 15.53
N GLY A 76 -23.78 -1.68 15.69
CA GLY A 76 -24.29 -0.71 14.73
C GLY A 76 -23.45 0.57 14.71
N ALA A 77 -23.07 1.07 15.89
CA ALA A 77 -22.15 2.19 16.04
C ALA A 77 -20.76 1.84 15.50
N ALA A 78 -20.27 0.63 15.77
CA ALA A 78 -18.99 0.16 15.23
C ALA A 78 -18.99 0.13 13.70
N MET A 79 -20.02 -0.45 13.08
CA MET A 79 -20.18 -0.48 11.62
C MET A 79 -20.28 0.93 11.03
N THR A 80 -21.01 1.83 11.68
CA THR A 80 -21.12 3.24 11.24
C THR A 80 -19.76 3.92 11.22
N ARG A 81 -18.94 3.74 12.28
CA ARG A 81 -17.62 4.34 12.37
C ARG A 81 -16.61 3.72 11.39
N ILE A 82 -16.67 2.40 11.18
CA ILE A 82 -15.86 1.72 10.16
C ILE A 82 -16.19 2.26 8.76
N SER A 83 -17.49 2.33 8.43
CA SER A 83 -17.97 2.83 7.14
C SER A 83 -17.53 4.29 6.90
N GLN A 84 -17.71 5.14 7.90
CA GLN A 84 -17.25 6.53 7.84
C GLN A 84 -15.73 6.62 7.67
N TYR A 85 -14.95 5.90 8.47
CA TYR A 85 -13.49 5.90 8.40
C TYR A 85 -12.99 5.50 7.02
N TYR A 86 -13.43 4.34 6.48
CA TYR A 86 -12.95 3.88 5.18
C TYR A 86 -13.49 4.69 4.02
N SER A 87 -14.68 5.30 4.13
CA SER A 87 -15.13 6.28 3.13
C SER A 87 -14.20 7.50 3.06
N MET A 88 -13.71 8.00 4.21
CA MET A 88 -12.72 9.08 4.25
C MET A 88 -11.37 8.62 3.69
N VAL A 89 -10.91 7.42 4.04
CA VAL A 89 -9.65 6.84 3.51
C VAL A 89 -9.71 6.74 1.99
N VAL A 90 -10.75 6.11 1.43
CA VAL A 90 -10.88 5.94 -0.03
C VAL A 90 -11.01 7.29 -0.73
N SER A 91 -11.75 8.26 -0.18
CA SER A 91 -11.82 9.60 -0.76
C SER A 91 -10.48 10.35 -0.73
N MET A 92 -9.63 10.10 0.27
CA MET A 92 -8.27 10.66 0.30
C MET A 92 -7.29 9.89 -0.60
N VAL A 93 -7.53 8.61 -0.88
CA VAL A 93 -6.85 7.87 -1.96
C VAL A 93 -7.24 8.47 -3.32
N ASP A 94 -8.53 8.69 -3.57
CA ASP A 94 -9.03 9.38 -4.78
C ASP A 94 -8.41 10.77 -4.94
N GLN A 95 -8.34 11.55 -3.86
CA GLN A 95 -7.70 12.87 -3.87
C GLN A 95 -6.24 12.82 -4.36
N ARG A 96 -5.48 11.77 -3.98
CA ARG A 96 -4.09 11.58 -4.41
C ARG A 96 -3.98 11.17 -5.89
N PHE A 97 -4.88 10.32 -6.38
CA PHE A 97 -4.97 10.06 -7.83
C PHE A 97 -5.39 11.30 -8.61
N GLY A 98 -6.23 12.14 -8.01
CA GLY A 98 -6.64 13.44 -8.56
C GLY A 98 -5.52 14.47 -8.70
N THR A 99 -4.34 14.26 -8.09
CA THR A 99 -3.19 15.15 -8.27
C THR A 99 -2.46 14.92 -9.60
N ILE A 100 -2.83 13.89 -10.37
CA ILE A 100 -2.27 13.66 -11.70
C ILE A 100 -2.72 14.79 -12.62
N SER A 101 -1.79 15.68 -12.96
CA SER A 101 -2.04 16.86 -13.80
C SER A 101 -1.95 16.57 -15.30
N GLU A 102 -1.65 15.33 -15.71
CA GLU A 102 -1.46 14.96 -17.10
C GLU A 102 -2.80 14.87 -17.86
N PRO A 103 -2.98 15.58 -18.99
CA PRO A 103 -4.27 15.65 -19.69
C PRO A 103 -4.72 14.31 -20.30
N HIS A 104 -3.78 13.37 -20.46
CA HIS A 104 -3.99 12.08 -21.11
C HIS A 104 -4.21 10.94 -20.11
N LEU A 105 -4.10 11.18 -18.79
CA LEU A 105 -4.41 10.19 -17.77
C LEU A 105 -5.27 10.82 -16.66
N ARG A 106 -6.47 10.28 -16.48
CA ARG A 106 -7.34 10.58 -15.36
C ARG A 106 -7.70 9.28 -14.66
N ILE A 107 -7.52 9.26 -13.34
CA ILE A 107 -7.87 8.12 -12.49
C ILE A 107 -8.79 8.65 -11.39
N SER A 108 -9.93 8.00 -11.23
CA SER A 108 -10.84 8.24 -10.11
C SER A 108 -11.08 6.93 -9.37
N VAL A 109 -11.28 7.03 -8.06
CA VAL A 109 -11.41 5.91 -7.14
C VAL A 109 -12.68 6.08 -6.33
N ARG A 110 -13.48 5.03 -6.24
CA ARG A 110 -14.73 5.00 -5.47
C ARG A 110 -14.76 3.78 -4.58
N MET A 111 -15.41 3.90 -3.43
CA MET A 111 -15.69 2.77 -2.55
C MET A 111 -16.93 2.06 -3.12
N SER A 112 -16.75 0.91 -3.76
CA SER A 112 -17.85 0.17 -4.40
C SER A 112 -18.63 -0.69 -3.42
N ALA A 113 -17.96 -1.19 -2.38
CA ALA A 113 -18.57 -1.98 -1.32
C ALA A 113 -17.71 -2.02 -0.06
N LEU A 114 -18.33 -2.44 1.05
CA LEU A 114 -17.70 -2.72 2.34
C LEU A 114 -18.09 -4.11 2.82
N VAL A 115 -17.09 -4.95 3.09
CA VAL A 115 -17.27 -6.24 3.78
C VAL A 115 -16.44 -6.21 5.06
N VAL A 116 -17.07 -6.53 6.18
CA VAL A 116 -16.44 -6.53 7.51
C VAL A 116 -16.53 -7.92 8.12
N PHE A 117 -15.39 -8.53 8.41
CA PHE A 117 -15.30 -9.82 9.10
C PHE A 117 -15.47 -9.60 10.61
N LYS A 118 -16.68 -9.82 11.11
CA LYS A 118 -17.10 -9.58 12.50
C LYS A 118 -16.64 -10.65 13.46
N THR A 119 -16.35 -11.86 12.99
CA THR A 119 -15.77 -12.93 13.80
C THR A 119 -14.48 -13.48 13.16
N ARG A 120 -13.71 -14.27 13.92
CA ARG A 120 -12.49 -14.88 13.41
C ARG A 120 -12.80 -15.98 12.38
N GLU A 121 -13.94 -16.64 12.54
CA GLU A 121 -14.41 -17.75 11.71
C GLU A 121 -14.76 -17.29 10.28
N GLU A 122 -15.16 -16.03 10.12
CA GLU A 122 -15.48 -15.45 8.80
C GLU A 122 -14.21 -15.20 7.95
N SER A 123 -13.03 -15.16 8.57
CA SER A 123 -11.73 -14.95 7.90
C SER A 123 -10.65 -15.93 8.37
N THR A 124 -11.01 -17.21 8.51
CA THR A 124 -10.08 -18.27 8.96
C THR A 124 -8.78 -18.35 8.13
N TRP A 125 -8.87 -18.04 6.84
CA TRP A 125 -7.72 -18.00 5.93
C TRP A 125 -6.64 -16.99 6.35
N LEU A 126 -7.03 -15.90 7.05
CA LEU A 126 -6.12 -14.92 7.64
C LEU A 126 -5.82 -15.26 9.10
N GLU A 127 -6.85 -15.55 9.89
CA GLU A 127 -6.72 -15.75 11.35
C GLU A 127 -5.82 -16.94 11.70
N ASN A 128 -5.82 -18.00 10.89
CA ASN A 128 -5.00 -19.19 11.10
C ASN A 128 -3.51 -18.96 10.82
N ILE A 129 -3.13 -17.87 10.15
CA ILE A 129 -1.74 -17.57 9.78
C ILE A 129 -1.14 -16.44 10.62
N VAL A 130 -1.89 -15.91 11.61
CA VAL A 130 -1.41 -14.88 12.52
C VAL A 130 -0.40 -15.46 13.50
N ASP A 131 0.79 -14.88 13.52
CA ASP A 131 1.79 -15.13 14.55
C ASP A 131 1.48 -14.30 15.81
N TRP A 132 0.81 -14.96 16.75
CA TRP A 132 0.46 -14.38 18.05
C TRP A 132 1.64 -14.24 19.01
N THR A 133 2.79 -14.86 18.74
CA THR A 133 3.97 -14.74 19.61
C THR A 133 4.52 -13.31 19.61
N THR A 134 4.28 -12.57 18.53
CA THR A 134 4.68 -11.16 18.36
C THR A 134 3.87 -10.16 19.17
N LEU A 135 2.76 -10.60 19.80
CA LEU A 135 1.88 -9.73 20.59
C LEU A 135 2.62 -9.06 21.75
N ARG A 136 3.47 -9.80 22.46
CA ARG A 136 4.19 -9.25 23.64
C ARG A 136 5.29 -8.27 23.26
N SER A 137 6.03 -8.55 22.19
CA SER A 137 7.16 -7.73 21.76
C SER A 137 6.75 -6.47 21.00
N HIS A 138 5.59 -6.50 20.33
CA HIS A 138 5.18 -5.41 19.43
C HIS A 138 3.76 -4.89 19.67
N GLY A 139 3.06 -5.41 20.67
CA GLY A 139 1.69 -5.03 21.02
C GLY A 139 0.61 -5.54 20.06
N ARG A 140 0.97 -6.29 19.00
CA ARG A 140 0.05 -6.84 18.00
C ARG A 140 0.57 -8.14 17.40
N GLY A 141 -0.35 -9.01 16.98
CA GLY A 141 -0.02 -10.17 16.15
C GLY A 141 0.50 -9.73 14.77
N SER A 142 1.26 -10.61 14.12
CA SER A 142 1.88 -10.33 12.82
C SER A 142 1.48 -11.36 11.79
N VAL A 143 1.44 -10.98 10.52
CA VAL A 143 1.23 -11.90 9.40
C VAL A 143 2.31 -11.68 8.36
N PHE A 144 2.83 -12.77 7.79
CA PHE A 144 3.75 -12.68 6.67
C PHE A 144 2.98 -12.23 5.42
N ALA A 145 3.26 -11.01 4.95
CA ALA A 145 2.44 -10.30 3.99
C ALA A 145 2.24 -11.04 2.66
N GLU A 146 3.30 -11.67 2.13
CA GLU A 146 3.23 -12.44 0.89
C GLU A 146 2.29 -13.64 1.03
N TYR A 147 2.35 -14.35 2.16
CA TYR A 147 1.47 -15.48 2.41
C TYR A 147 0.03 -15.04 2.68
N ALA A 148 -0.17 -13.92 3.38
CA ALA A 148 -1.49 -13.34 3.58
C ALA A 148 -2.13 -12.88 2.25
N LEU A 149 -1.35 -12.26 1.36
CA LEU A 149 -1.80 -11.88 0.02
C LEU A 149 -2.22 -13.12 -0.79
N GLN A 150 -1.42 -14.18 -0.79
CA GLN A 150 -1.77 -15.45 -1.46
C GLN A 150 -3.05 -16.09 -0.91
N LYS A 151 -3.28 -16.01 0.40
CA LYS A 151 -4.53 -16.48 1.03
C LYS A 151 -5.72 -15.62 0.63
N LEU A 152 -5.55 -14.31 0.55
CA LEU A 152 -6.57 -13.39 0.05
C LEU A 152 -6.89 -13.67 -1.42
N THR A 153 -5.89 -13.94 -2.27
CA THR A 153 -6.09 -14.35 -3.68
C THR A 153 -6.97 -15.57 -3.77
N THR A 154 -6.63 -16.62 -3.03
CA THR A 154 -7.38 -17.88 -3.02
C THR A 154 -8.81 -17.68 -2.53
N TRP A 155 -8.99 -16.83 -1.51
CA TRP A 155 -10.31 -16.51 -0.99
C TRP A 155 -11.15 -15.72 -2.00
N ILE A 156 -10.60 -14.69 -2.64
CA ILE A 156 -11.31 -13.91 -3.67
C ILE A 156 -11.71 -14.81 -4.84
N SER A 157 -10.77 -15.59 -5.39
CA SER A 157 -11.06 -16.45 -6.54
C SER A 157 -12.07 -17.56 -6.25
N GLY A 158 -12.17 -17.99 -4.99
CA GLY A 158 -13.13 -19.01 -4.55
C GLY A 158 -14.45 -18.46 -4.00
N SER A 159 -14.59 -17.14 -3.87
CA SER A 159 -15.77 -16.51 -3.30
C SER A 159 -16.83 -16.26 -4.37
N ASN A 160 -18.04 -16.77 -4.13
CA ASN A 160 -19.21 -16.48 -4.95
C ASN A 160 -20.04 -15.36 -4.30
N GLY A 161 -20.59 -14.45 -5.11
CA GLY A 161 -21.52 -13.43 -4.64
C GLY A 161 -20.90 -12.23 -3.93
N LEU A 162 -19.60 -11.97 -4.14
CA LEU A 162 -19.02 -10.69 -3.74
C LEU A 162 -19.69 -9.55 -4.52
N PRO A 163 -19.83 -8.36 -3.92
CA PRO A 163 -20.23 -7.16 -4.66
C PRO A 163 -19.29 -6.89 -5.83
N GLU A 164 -19.73 -6.10 -6.80
CA GLU A 164 -18.89 -5.72 -7.95
C GLU A 164 -17.73 -4.79 -7.53
N PHE A 165 -16.54 -5.06 -8.07
CA PHE A 165 -15.32 -4.30 -7.83
C PHE A 165 -14.28 -4.53 -8.94
N ASP A 166 -13.34 -3.59 -9.07
CA ASP A 166 -12.16 -3.71 -9.91
C ASP A 166 -10.93 -4.16 -9.11
N HIS A 167 -10.86 -3.74 -7.85
CA HIS A 167 -9.76 -4.06 -6.93
C HIS A 167 -10.27 -4.27 -5.50
N ALA A 168 -9.93 -5.39 -4.86
CA ALA A 168 -10.26 -5.63 -3.46
C ALA A 168 -9.09 -5.24 -2.54
N MET A 169 -9.36 -4.43 -1.51
CA MET A 169 -8.35 -3.95 -0.57
C MET A 169 -8.67 -4.40 0.84
N LEU A 170 -7.84 -5.30 1.37
CA LEU A 170 -7.92 -5.77 2.75
C LEU A 170 -7.17 -4.83 3.69
N PHE A 171 -7.88 -4.28 4.66
CA PHE A 171 -7.30 -3.61 5.80
C PHE A 171 -7.24 -4.55 6.99
N THR A 172 -6.06 -4.64 7.59
CA THR A 172 -5.79 -5.48 8.75
C THR A 172 -5.09 -4.72 9.86
N GLY A 173 -5.49 -4.99 11.11
CA GLY A 173 -4.80 -4.51 12.30
C GLY A 173 -3.61 -5.39 12.69
N TYR A 174 -3.35 -6.49 11.97
CA TYR A 174 -2.15 -7.30 12.15
C TYR A 174 -0.95 -6.65 11.47
N ARG A 175 0.20 -6.68 12.14
CA ARG A 175 1.44 -6.14 11.57
C ARG A 175 1.84 -6.98 10.36
N LEU A 176 1.98 -6.34 9.20
CA LEU A 176 2.49 -7.00 8.01
C LEU A 176 4.01 -7.12 8.10
N THR A 177 4.54 -8.31 7.88
CA THR A 177 5.98 -8.57 7.87
C THR A 177 6.45 -9.14 6.55
N ASN A 178 7.72 -8.95 6.23
CA ASN A 178 8.39 -9.68 5.15
C ASN A 178 9.17 -10.89 5.68
N SER A 179 9.90 -11.59 4.81
CA SER A 179 10.69 -12.79 5.15
C SER A 179 11.82 -12.54 6.16
N GLU A 180 12.06 -11.28 6.51
CA GLU A 180 13.09 -10.82 7.46
C GLU A 180 12.48 -10.15 8.68
N GLU A 181 11.18 -10.34 8.90
CA GLU A 181 10.39 -9.78 10.01
C GLU A 181 10.33 -8.25 10.04
N ALA A 182 10.83 -7.58 9.00
CA ALA A 182 10.68 -6.13 8.85
C ALA A 182 9.22 -5.80 8.59
N THR A 183 8.74 -4.70 9.19
CA THR A 183 7.36 -4.27 9.07
C THR A 183 7.13 -3.59 7.72
N LEU A 184 6.04 -3.99 7.05
CA LEU A 184 5.55 -3.42 5.80
C LEU A 184 4.30 -2.59 6.05
N GLY A 185 4.10 -1.55 5.23
CA GLY A 185 2.82 -0.85 5.17
C GLY A 185 1.76 -1.69 4.46
N GLY A 186 2.10 -2.27 3.32
CA GLY A 186 1.16 -3.02 2.48
C GLY A 186 1.83 -3.96 1.50
N MET A 187 1.02 -4.60 0.67
CA MET A 187 1.45 -5.41 -0.47
C MET A 187 0.34 -5.54 -1.52
N ALA A 188 0.72 -5.52 -2.79
CA ALA A 188 -0.16 -5.76 -3.93
C ALA A 188 0.56 -6.49 -5.07
N TYR A 189 -0.22 -7.05 -5.99
CA TYR A 189 0.30 -7.50 -7.27
C TYR A 189 0.44 -6.34 -8.25
N LEU A 190 1.49 -6.41 -9.05
CA LEU A 190 1.81 -5.40 -10.07
C LEU A 190 1.06 -5.70 -11.37
N LYS A 191 0.42 -4.68 -11.96
CA LYS A 191 -0.33 -4.79 -13.23
C LYS A 191 -1.46 -5.82 -13.18
N ALA A 192 -2.08 -5.95 -12.01
CA ALA A 192 -3.14 -6.91 -11.76
C ALA A 192 -4.53 -6.27 -11.80
N ILE A 193 -4.65 -4.97 -12.09
CA ILE A 193 -5.97 -4.35 -12.26
C ILE A 193 -6.73 -5.09 -13.37
N CYS A 194 -7.96 -5.46 -13.10
CA CYS A 194 -8.81 -6.33 -13.94
C CYS A 194 -8.47 -7.84 -13.94
N ASP A 195 -7.47 -8.31 -13.17
CA ASP A 195 -7.25 -9.75 -12.95
C ASP A 195 -8.08 -10.25 -11.74
N VAL A 196 -9.38 -9.95 -11.77
CA VAL A 196 -10.33 -10.29 -10.71
C VAL A 196 -10.63 -11.80 -10.70
N GLN A 197 -10.72 -12.43 -11.88
CA GLN A 197 -11.03 -13.86 -12.02
C GLN A 197 -9.98 -14.76 -11.38
N SER A 198 -8.70 -14.39 -11.48
CA SER A 198 -7.62 -15.13 -10.80
C SER A 198 -7.44 -14.72 -9.33
N GLY A 199 -8.21 -13.72 -8.85
CA GLY A 199 -8.10 -13.17 -7.51
C GLY A 199 -6.86 -12.30 -7.27
N ASN A 200 -6.18 -11.82 -8.32
CA ASN A 200 -4.93 -11.06 -8.19
C ASN A 200 -5.14 -9.54 -8.13
N ALA A 201 -6.31 -9.03 -8.51
CA ALA A 201 -6.66 -7.61 -8.39
C ALA A 201 -6.94 -7.23 -6.92
N ILE A 202 -5.92 -7.37 -6.08
CA ILE A 202 -6.02 -7.28 -4.62
C ILE A 202 -4.83 -6.55 -4.00
N SER A 203 -5.05 -5.99 -2.81
CA SER A 203 -3.99 -5.53 -1.93
C SER A 203 -4.31 -5.79 -0.45
N ILE A 204 -3.27 -5.88 0.36
CA ILE A 204 -3.35 -5.92 1.82
C ILE A 204 -2.63 -4.70 2.41
N VAL A 205 -3.27 -4.02 3.35
CA VAL A 205 -2.81 -2.77 3.94
C VAL A 205 -2.91 -2.86 5.46
N PHE A 206 -1.80 -2.56 6.14
CA PHE A 206 -1.78 -2.40 7.59
C PHE A 206 -2.49 -1.11 7.97
N ASP A 207 -3.45 -1.21 8.89
CA ASP A 207 -4.19 -0.05 9.37
C ASP A 207 -4.54 -0.20 10.86
N ILE A 208 -4.30 0.89 11.59
CA ILE A 208 -4.65 1.00 13.00
C ILE A 208 -5.65 2.12 13.26
N GLY A 209 -6.30 2.68 12.25
CA GLY A 209 -7.30 3.73 12.46
C GLY A 209 -6.69 5.11 12.73
N ASP A 210 -5.46 5.35 12.27
CA ASP A 210 -4.70 6.60 12.44
C ASP A 210 -4.50 7.36 11.11
N PHE A 211 -5.22 6.93 10.06
CA PHE A 211 -5.16 7.46 8.69
C PHE A 211 -3.79 7.34 7.99
N GLN A 212 -2.81 6.68 8.60
CA GLN A 212 -1.49 6.51 7.98
C GLN A 212 -1.51 5.53 6.81
N CYS A 213 -2.55 4.68 6.75
CA CYS A 213 -2.79 3.74 5.66
C CYS A 213 -3.07 4.42 4.33
N ILE A 214 -3.44 5.71 4.26
CA ILE A 214 -3.84 6.36 2.99
C ILE A 214 -2.71 6.34 1.96
N LYS A 215 -1.47 6.70 2.36
CA LYS A 215 -0.33 6.67 1.42
C LYS A 215 -0.06 5.25 0.93
N VAL A 216 -0.11 4.29 1.84
CA VAL A 216 0.11 2.87 1.55
C VAL A 216 -0.98 2.32 0.62
N ALA A 217 -2.25 2.54 0.93
CA ALA A 217 -3.39 2.14 0.10
C ALA A 217 -3.28 2.72 -1.32
N THR A 218 -2.88 3.99 -1.43
CA THR A 218 -2.65 4.65 -2.73
C THR A 218 -1.49 3.98 -3.49
N HIS A 219 -0.40 3.68 -2.78
CA HIS A 219 0.78 3.01 -3.33
C HIS A 219 0.46 1.59 -3.83
N GLU A 220 -0.22 0.78 -3.01
CA GLU A 220 -0.64 -0.56 -3.38
C GLU A 220 -1.57 -0.58 -4.60
N LEU A 221 -2.53 0.35 -4.64
CA LEU A 221 -3.43 0.45 -5.78
C LEU A 221 -2.68 0.87 -7.04
N ALA A 222 -1.72 1.79 -6.93
CA ALA A 222 -0.90 2.21 -8.06
C ALA A 222 -0.04 1.08 -8.63
N HIS A 223 0.43 0.12 -7.81
CA HIS A 223 1.03 -1.12 -8.31
C HIS A 223 0.05 -1.94 -9.15
N SER A 224 -1.18 -2.13 -8.69
CA SER A 224 -2.23 -2.83 -9.45
C SER A 224 -2.49 -2.13 -10.80
N LEU A 225 -2.51 -0.79 -10.79
CA LEU A 225 -2.65 0.08 -11.97
C LEU A 225 -1.38 0.19 -12.83
N GLY A 226 -0.29 -0.45 -12.42
CA GLY A 226 0.89 -0.71 -13.24
C GLY A 226 2.14 0.11 -12.93
N ALA A 227 2.11 0.98 -11.92
CA ALA A 227 3.28 1.73 -11.45
C ALA A 227 4.34 0.83 -10.81
N TYR A 228 5.60 1.02 -11.17
CA TYR A 228 6.73 0.46 -10.42
C TYR A 228 7.15 1.41 -9.30
N HIS A 229 8.07 0.95 -8.45
CA HIS A 229 8.74 1.85 -7.52
C HIS A 229 9.57 2.90 -8.26
N ASP A 230 9.62 4.12 -7.73
CA ASP A 230 10.54 5.13 -8.25
C ASP A 230 11.98 4.63 -8.16
N GLY A 231 12.73 4.88 -9.24
CA GLY A 231 14.12 4.46 -9.37
C GLY A 231 14.28 3.04 -9.87
N ASP A 232 13.22 2.22 -9.98
CA ASP A 232 13.29 0.92 -10.66
C ASP A 232 13.55 1.06 -12.17
N ARG A 233 13.81 -0.07 -12.84
CA ARG A 233 13.93 -0.19 -14.31
C ARG A 233 14.98 0.71 -14.99
N GLN A 234 15.98 1.17 -14.25
CA GLN A 234 17.01 2.11 -14.73
C GLN A 234 16.48 3.52 -15.04
N GLU A 235 15.30 3.90 -14.53
CA GLU A 235 14.77 5.25 -14.67
C GLU A 235 15.55 6.21 -13.79
N GLN A 236 16.59 6.79 -14.39
CA GLN A 236 17.57 7.61 -13.69
C GLN A 236 17.01 8.96 -13.22
N HIS A 237 15.82 9.40 -13.64
CA HIS A 237 15.29 10.72 -13.25
C HIS A 237 14.37 10.68 -12.01
N CYS A 238 13.57 9.64 -11.79
CA CYS A 238 12.77 9.53 -10.55
C CYS A 238 13.58 8.81 -9.48
N ARG A 239 14.02 9.55 -8.45
CA ARG A 239 14.87 8.95 -7.41
C ARG A 239 14.02 8.18 -6.40
N PRO A 240 14.52 7.04 -5.89
CA PRO A 240 13.80 6.21 -4.93
C PRO A 240 13.62 6.87 -3.55
N ASP A 241 14.36 7.95 -3.27
CA ASP A 241 14.36 8.70 -2.01
C ASP A 241 13.63 10.06 -2.11
N SER A 242 12.76 10.22 -3.10
CA SER A 242 12.04 11.48 -3.39
C SER A 242 10.72 11.63 -2.64
N ASN A 243 10.36 10.67 -1.77
CA ASN A 243 9.10 10.63 -1.00
C ASN A 243 7.79 10.66 -1.82
N PHE A 244 7.82 10.58 -3.16
CA PHE A 244 6.61 10.40 -3.97
C PHE A 244 5.83 9.16 -3.52
N ILE A 245 4.56 9.06 -3.91
CA ILE A 245 3.71 7.93 -3.51
C ILE A 245 4.39 6.59 -3.81
N MET A 246 5.08 6.44 -4.94
CA MET A 246 5.78 5.22 -5.35
C MET A 246 7.26 5.15 -4.96
N SER A 247 7.78 6.12 -4.21
CA SER A 247 9.17 6.07 -3.73
C SER A 247 9.30 4.97 -2.68
N PRO A 248 10.18 3.97 -2.83
CA PRO A 248 10.31 2.86 -1.88
C PRO A 248 11.17 3.22 -0.66
N LEU A 249 11.94 4.31 -0.74
CA LEU A 249 12.75 4.86 0.34
C LEU A 249 12.19 6.22 0.74
N ASN A 250 12.29 6.53 2.02
CA ASN A 250 11.85 7.81 2.54
C ASN A 250 12.99 8.56 3.19
N THR A 251 12.85 9.88 3.14
CA THR A 251 13.74 10.82 3.83
C THR A 251 12.92 11.78 4.66
N TYR A 252 13.49 12.27 5.76
CA TYR A 252 12.91 13.36 6.54
C TYR A 252 13.30 14.74 5.97
N SER A 253 13.69 14.79 4.69
CA SER A 253 14.07 16.05 4.05
C SER A 253 12.81 16.89 3.79
N HIS A 254 12.76 18.07 4.40
CA HIS A 254 11.61 18.99 4.29
C HIS A 254 11.28 19.33 2.83
N GLN A 255 12.29 19.34 1.94
CA GLN A 255 12.13 19.68 0.52
C GLN A 255 11.24 18.69 -0.24
N VAL A 256 11.14 17.44 0.22
CA VAL A 256 10.42 16.37 -0.49
C VAL A 256 9.22 15.83 0.29
N MET A 257 8.93 16.32 1.51
CA MET A 257 7.80 15.82 2.30
C MET A 257 6.45 15.95 1.58
N LYS A 258 6.25 17.05 0.85
CA LYS A 258 5.02 17.27 0.06
C LYS A 258 4.82 16.22 -1.04
N ASN A 259 5.90 15.61 -1.54
CA ASN A 259 5.81 14.58 -2.57
C ASN A 259 4.99 13.35 -2.10
N ALA A 260 4.83 13.15 -0.79
CA ALA A 260 4.01 12.06 -0.25
C ALA A 260 2.53 12.11 -0.67
N PHE A 261 2.08 13.21 -1.28
CA PHE A 261 0.74 13.40 -1.83
C PHE A 261 0.66 13.28 -3.36
N TYR A 262 1.79 13.15 -4.05
CA TYR A 262 1.87 13.19 -5.51
C TYR A 262 2.55 11.94 -6.08
N PHE A 263 2.24 11.66 -7.34
CA PHE A 263 2.96 10.67 -8.13
C PHE A 263 4.13 11.32 -8.85
N SER A 264 5.23 10.57 -9.03
CA SER A 264 6.31 11.00 -9.90
C SER A 264 5.87 10.92 -11.37
N THR A 265 6.59 11.60 -12.26
CA THR A 265 6.36 11.48 -13.71
C THR A 265 6.53 10.05 -14.21
N CYS A 266 7.44 9.28 -13.60
CA CYS A 266 7.66 7.87 -13.92
C CYS A 266 6.45 7.01 -13.58
N SER A 267 5.89 7.17 -12.37
CA SER A 267 4.71 6.42 -11.95
C SER A 267 3.50 6.72 -12.84
N ILE A 268 3.32 8.00 -13.21
CA ILE A 268 2.24 8.43 -14.12
C ILE A 268 2.40 7.77 -15.49
N GLN A 269 3.62 7.75 -16.02
CA GLN A 269 3.93 7.13 -17.31
C GLN A 269 3.68 5.61 -17.30
N ASP A 270 4.12 4.91 -16.24
CA ASP A 270 3.89 3.47 -16.07
C ASP A 270 2.39 3.13 -16.04
N MET A 271 1.61 3.88 -15.23
CA MET A 271 0.16 3.67 -15.14
C MET A 271 -0.52 3.97 -16.47
N TRP A 272 -0.15 5.06 -17.16
CA TRP A 272 -0.72 5.37 -18.47
C TRP A 272 -0.42 4.26 -19.49
N GLN A 273 0.79 3.72 -19.52
CA GLN A 273 1.16 2.63 -20.43
C GLN A 273 0.31 1.38 -20.15
N HIS A 274 0.18 0.97 -18.88
CA HIS A 274 -0.60 -0.21 -18.53
C HIS A 274 -2.09 0.00 -18.84
N LEU A 275 -2.66 1.10 -18.38
CA LEU A 275 -4.07 1.43 -18.60
C LEU A 275 -4.40 1.68 -20.07
N SER A 276 -3.42 1.98 -20.93
CA SER A 276 -3.63 2.07 -22.39
C SER A 276 -3.84 0.71 -23.06
N SER A 277 -3.56 -0.40 -22.38
CA SER A 277 -3.83 -1.75 -22.89
C SER A 277 -5.33 -2.12 -22.83
N THR A 278 -5.73 -3.14 -23.58
CA THR A 278 -7.09 -3.72 -23.52
C THR A 278 -7.30 -4.61 -22.29
N SER A 279 -6.23 -5.11 -21.66
CA SER A 279 -6.31 -5.88 -20.42
C SER A 279 -6.82 -5.08 -19.24
N SER A 280 -6.74 -3.74 -19.29
CA SER A 280 -7.24 -2.84 -18.24
C SER A 280 -8.58 -2.19 -18.62
N SER A 281 -9.48 -2.95 -19.25
CA SER A 281 -10.78 -2.44 -19.74
C SER A 281 -11.89 -2.44 -18.69
N CYS A 282 -11.74 -3.16 -17.57
CA CYS A 282 -12.74 -3.16 -16.48
C CYS A 282 -12.90 -1.81 -15.79
N VAL A 283 -11.88 -0.95 -15.81
CA VAL A 283 -11.93 0.37 -15.14
C VAL A 283 -12.48 1.47 -16.06
N ARG A 284 -13.31 1.14 -17.05
CA ARG A 284 -13.79 2.10 -18.06
C ARG A 284 -15.22 2.55 -17.82
N ASP A 285 -16.03 1.66 -17.26
CA ASP A 285 -17.38 1.92 -16.79
C ASP A 285 -17.38 2.63 -15.42
N GLU A 286 -18.56 3.09 -15.01
CA GLU A 286 -18.73 3.71 -13.70
C GLU A 286 -18.88 2.62 -12.65
N PRO A 287 -17.98 2.54 -11.65
CA PRO A 287 -18.13 1.54 -10.60
C PRO A 287 -19.35 1.87 -9.73
N PRO A 288 -19.96 0.87 -9.07
CA PRO A 288 -20.91 1.12 -8.00
C PRO A 288 -20.30 2.04 -6.94
N VAL A 289 -21.15 2.83 -6.29
CA VAL A 289 -20.74 3.71 -5.18
C VAL A 289 -21.52 3.32 -3.94
N TYR A 290 -20.87 2.64 -3.00
CA TYR A 290 -21.43 2.28 -1.71
C TYR A 290 -21.56 3.51 -0.81
N GLN A 291 -20.47 4.26 -0.66
CA GLN A 291 -20.42 5.48 0.13
C GLN A 291 -19.37 6.42 -0.44
N PHE A 292 -19.70 7.71 -0.49
CA PHE A 292 -18.79 8.76 -0.92
C PHE A 292 -18.66 9.81 0.18
N HIS A 293 -17.42 10.14 0.54
CA HIS A 293 -17.12 11.24 1.44
C HIS A 293 -16.51 12.41 0.66
N ASP A 294 -17.15 13.57 0.70
CA ASP A 294 -16.64 14.76 0.04
C ASP A 294 -15.61 15.47 0.93
N VAL A 295 -14.33 15.17 0.69
CA VAL A 295 -13.19 15.77 1.42
C VAL A 295 -13.13 17.29 1.23
N SER A 296 -13.63 17.82 0.11
CA SER A 296 -13.61 19.27 -0.13
C SER A 296 -14.62 20.01 0.74
N ARG A 297 -15.81 19.40 0.96
CA ARG A 297 -16.89 19.98 1.77
C ARG A 297 -16.72 19.69 3.25
N SER A 298 -16.28 18.48 3.61
CA SER A 298 -16.15 18.01 4.98
C SER A 298 -14.76 17.44 5.24
N PRO A 299 -13.70 18.26 5.17
CA PRO A 299 -12.33 17.77 5.26
C PRO A 299 -12.06 17.08 6.62
N PRO A 300 -11.49 15.85 6.63
CA PRO A 300 -11.32 15.07 7.85
C PRO A 300 -10.53 15.77 8.96
N GLY A 301 -9.59 16.65 8.63
CA GLY A 301 -8.79 17.41 9.60
C GLY A 301 -9.60 18.40 10.46
N LYS A 302 -10.83 18.75 10.06
CA LYS A 302 -11.77 19.50 10.92
C LYS A 302 -12.37 18.64 12.02
N LEU A 303 -12.54 17.34 11.79
CA LEU A 303 -13.02 16.36 12.78
C LEU A 303 -11.86 15.78 13.61
N TYR A 304 -10.72 15.58 12.95
CA TYR A 304 -9.51 15.00 13.52
C TYR A 304 -8.40 16.04 13.42
N ASN A 305 -8.38 17.02 14.33
CA ASN A 305 -7.30 18.01 14.36
C ASN A 305 -5.93 17.36 14.65
N ALA A 306 -4.84 18.14 14.61
CA ALA A 306 -3.48 17.64 14.81
C ALA A 306 -3.30 16.83 16.11
N ASP A 307 -3.87 17.29 17.22
CA ASP A 307 -3.82 16.58 18.50
C ASP A 307 -4.54 15.24 18.44
N VAL A 308 -5.73 15.19 17.82
CA VAL A 308 -6.47 13.94 17.65
C VAL A 308 -5.69 12.96 16.77
N GLN A 309 -5.10 13.43 15.68
CA GLN A 309 -4.23 12.61 14.81
C GLN A 309 -3.04 12.03 15.61
N CYS A 310 -2.39 12.83 16.45
CA CYS A 310 -1.33 12.37 17.35
C CYS A 310 -1.81 11.33 18.35
N LYS A 311 -3.00 11.51 18.94
CA LYS A 311 -3.60 10.54 19.86
C LYS A 311 -3.91 9.21 19.18
N LEU A 312 -4.36 9.24 17.93
CA LEU A 312 -4.63 8.04 17.14
C LEU A 312 -3.34 7.26 16.83
N ALA A 313 -2.26 7.97 16.48
CA ALA A 313 -0.99 7.35 16.11
C ALA A 313 -0.16 6.86 17.31
N PHE A 314 -0.08 7.64 18.38
CA PHE A 314 0.85 7.41 19.50
C PHE A 314 0.19 7.26 20.87
N GLY A 315 -1.14 7.30 20.94
CA GLY A 315 -1.91 7.09 22.17
C GLY A 315 -2.35 8.39 22.85
N GLY A 316 -3.29 8.27 23.80
CA GLY A 316 -4.09 9.40 24.30
C GLY A 316 -3.35 10.57 24.96
N ARG A 317 -2.09 10.39 25.35
CA ARG A 317 -1.23 11.45 25.91
C ARG A 317 -0.44 12.24 24.86
N SER A 318 -0.41 11.78 23.60
CA SER A 318 0.33 12.42 22.53
C SER A 318 -0.49 13.55 21.91
N VAL A 319 0.14 14.69 21.66
CA VAL A 319 -0.46 15.89 21.04
C VAL A 319 0.50 16.46 19.99
N LEU A 320 0.10 17.49 19.26
CA LEU A 320 0.99 18.18 18.32
C LEU A 320 2.26 18.64 19.03
N CYS A 321 3.41 18.35 18.42
CA CYS A 321 4.71 18.83 18.89
C CYS A 321 4.78 20.37 18.77
N LYS A 322 5.19 21.05 19.84
CA LYS A 322 5.25 22.51 19.92
C LYS A 322 6.59 23.12 19.45
N ASP A 323 7.47 22.34 18.82
CA ASP A 323 8.72 22.87 18.26
C ASP A 323 8.41 23.59 16.93
N ASP A 324 8.68 24.90 16.87
CA ASP A 324 8.38 25.74 15.70
C ASP A 324 8.96 25.19 14.39
N LYS A 325 10.09 24.48 14.45
CA LYS A 325 10.72 23.86 13.28
C LYS A 325 9.84 22.79 12.66
N VAL A 326 9.09 22.05 13.46
CA VAL A 326 8.20 20.98 12.97
C VAL A 326 6.78 21.48 12.73
N VAL A 327 6.32 22.50 13.46
CA VAL A 327 5.01 23.13 13.22
C VAL A 327 4.95 23.74 11.82
N SER A 328 6.03 24.38 11.36
CA SER A 328 6.08 24.98 10.01
C SER A 328 5.90 23.99 8.85
N ILE A 329 6.17 22.70 9.07
CA ILE A 329 6.05 21.64 8.07
C ILE A 329 4.88 20.68 8.35
N MET A 330 4.03 20.99 9.34
CA MET A 330 3.04 20.04 9.88
C MET A 330 2.11 19.42 8.83
N CYS A 331 1.79 20.15 7.76
CA CYS A 331 0.94 19.65 6.69
C CYS A 331 1.60 18.53 5.89
N GLY A 332 2.89 18.67 5.59
CA GLY A 332 3.69 17.65 4.89
C GLY A 332 4.25 16.58 5.82
N GLN A 333 4.48 16.92 7.09
CA GLN A 333 4.91 15.97 8.11
C GLN A 333 4.40 16.37 9.49
N LEU A 334 3.49 15.59 10.05
CA LEU A 334 2.91 15.85 11.37
C LEU A 334 3.79 15.21 12.45
N TRP A 335 4.28 16.04 13.37
CA TRP A 335 5.10 15.61 14.51
C TRP A 335 4.33 15.70 15.81
N CYS A 336 4.49 14.70 16.65
CA CYS A 336 3.74 14.56 17.89
C CYS A 336 4.66 14.50 19.10
N SER A 337 4.16 14.90 20.26
CA SER A 337 4.90 14.79 21.52
C SER A 337 5.12 13.32 21.89
N ASP A 338 6.33 12.99 22.32
CA ASP A 338 6.70 11.68 22.86
C ASP A 338 6.32 11.61 24.35
N PRO A 339 5.31 10.80 24.74
CA PRO A 339 4.87 10.71 26.14
C PRO A 339 5.93 10.10 27.08
N ASP A 340 6.93 9.43 26.50
CA ASP A 340 8.00 8.74 27.23
C ASP A 340 9.26 9.60 27.37
N LYS A 341 9.31 10.77 26.70
CA LYS A 341 10.45 11.69 26.75
C LYS A 341 9.95 13.13 26.94
N PRO A 342 10.22 13.76 28.09
CA PRO A 342 9.93 15.17 28.30
C PRO A 342 10.53 16.02 27.17
N SER A 343 9.69 16.81 26.50
CA SER A 343 10.05 17.66 25.34
C SER A 343 10.54 16.91 24.09
N GLY A 344 10.37 15.59 24.01
CA GLY A 344 10.68 14.81 22.82
C GLY A 344 9.56 14.90 21.79
N CYS A 345 9.94 14.91 20.50
CA CYS A 345 8.98 14.80 19.40
C CYS A 345 9.28 13.56 18.56
N ARG A 346 8.21 12.91 18.12
CA ARG A 346 8.22 11.69 17.33
C ARG A 346 7.23 11.79 16.18
N THR A 347 7.52 11.09 15.10
CA THR A 347 6.66 10.99 13.92
C THR A 347 6.75 9.58 13.33
N ASN A 348 5.75 9.18 12.56
CA ASN A 348 5.85 8.03 11.67
C ASN A 348 6.28 8.53 10.29
N THR A 349 6.95 7.68 9.51
CA THR A 349 7.54 8.05 8.20
C THR A 349 6.52 8.67 7.22
N TYR A 350 5.24 8.31 7.32
CA TYR A 350 4.15 8.78 6.45
C TYR A 350 3.17 9.74 7.12
N MET A 351 3.47 10.17 8.35
CA MET A 351 2.57 11.01 9.14
C MET A 351 2.42 12.37 8.50
N THR A 352 1.31 12.51 7.79
CA THR A 352 0.89 13.71 7.08
C THR A 352 -0.36 14.23 7.76
N ALA A 353 -0.53 15.55 7.82
CA ALA A 353 -1.75 16.10 8.38
C ALA A 353 -2.92 15.87 7.41
N LEU A 354 -4.08 15.55 7.97
CA LEU A 354 -5.31 15.40 7.20
C LEU A 354 -5.71 16.73 6.53
N PRO A 355 -6.36 16.69 5.34
CA PRO A 355 -6.93 17.88 4.72
C PRO A 355 -7.85 18.61 5.70
N GLY A 356 -7.79 19.95 5.76
CA GLY A 356 -8.58 20.76 6.69
C GLY A 356 -8.02 20.87 8.11
N THR A 357 -6.89 20.23 8.42
CA THR A 357 -6.24 20.41 9.73
C THR A 357 -5.77 21.86 9.87
N PRO A 358 -6.13 22.59 10.93
CA PRO A 358 -5.63 23.95 11.15
C PRO A 358 -4.11 23.98 11.25
N CYS A 359 -3.46 24.88 10.50
CA CYS A 359 -2.01 25.03 10.46
C CYS A 359 -1.54 26.48 10.68
N GLY A 360 -2.47 27.41 10.87
CA GLY A 360 -2.22 28.82 11.12
C GLY A 360 -3.52 29.58 11.29
N HIS A 361 -3.44 30.89 11.48
CA HIS A 361 -4.63 31.75 11.53
C HIS A 361 -5.31 31.78 10.17
N ASP A 362 -6.57 31.32 10.10
CA ASP A 362 -7.36 31.16 8.87
C ASP A 362 -6.69 30.29 7.80
N MET A 363 -5.81 29.37 8.22
CA MET A 363 -5.07 28.47 7.32
C MET A 363 -5.32 27.00 7.67
N VAL A 364 -5.44 26.18 6.63
CA VAL A 364 -5.66 24.73 6.74
C VAL A 364 -4.72 23.93 5.85
N CYS A 365 -4.44 22.69 6.25
CA CYS A 365 -3.63 21.77 5.45
C CYS A 365 -4.40 21.28 4.23
N HIS A 366 -3.75 21.30 3.07
CA HIS A 366 -4.24 20.72 1.82
C HIS A 366 -3.05 20.18 1.02
N LEU A 367 -3.05 18.88 0.69
CA LEU A 367 -1.99 18.22 -0.08
C LEU A 367 -0.55 18.52 0.40
N GLY A 368 -0.36 18.59 1.72
CA GLY A 368 0.95 18.86 2.33
C GLY A 368 1.31 20.34 2.47
N GLU A 369 0.43 21.25 2.07
CA GLU A 369 0.63 22.70 2.14
C GLU A 369 -0.32 23.35 3.14
N CYS A 370 0.15 24.41 3.80
CA CYS A 370 -0.70 25.26 4.63
C CYS A 370 -1.24 26.38 3.74
N ILE A 371 -2.54 26.36 3.46
CA ILE A 371 -3.22 27.30 2.54
C ILE A 371 -4.35 28.04 3.25
N LEU A 372 -4.81 29.16 2.69
CA LEU A 372 -5.95 29.91 3.22
C LEU A 372 -7.22 29.05 3.22
N ASP A 373 -7.97 29.08 4.32
CA ASP A 373 -9.24 28.38 4.45
C ASP A 373 -10.34 29.12 3.69
N ASN A 374 -10.50 28.78 2.41
CA ASN A 374 -11.55 29.32 1.54
C ASN A 374 -12.95 28.78 1.87
N SER A 375 -13.12 27.95 2.92
CA SER A 375 -14.44 27.41 3.28
C SER A 375 -15.40 28.47 3.84
N GLN A 376 -14.92 29.66 4.20
CA GLN A 376 -15.76 30.82 4.56
C GLN A 376 -16.62 31.34 3.39
N ASN A 377 -16.29 31.00 2.13
CA ASN A 377 -17.06 31.43 0.96
C ASN A 377 -18.20 30.48 0.54
N ASN A 378 -18.38 29.36 1.23
CA ASN A 378 -19.50 28.44 1.00
C ASN A 378 -20.31 28.28 2.29
N ALA A 379 -21.30 29.16 2.46
CA ALA A 379 -22.23 29.14 3.58
C ALA A 379 -22.78 27.71 3.84
N HIS A 380 -22.77 27.35 5.13
CA HIS A 380 -23.34 26.15 5.72
C HIS A 380 -24.62 25.66 5.02
N ARG A 381 -24.58 24.43 4.49
CA ARG A 381 -25.75 23.55 4.55
C ARG A 381 -25.51 22.54 5.66
N PRO A 382 -26.39 22.45 6.67
CA PRO A 382 -26.27 21.41 7.70
C PRO A 382 -26.33 20.04 7.03
N LEU A 383 -25.52 19.12 7.53
CA LEU A 383 -25.57 17.70 7.18
C LEU A 383 -27.00 17.21 7.41
N SER A 384 -27.76 16.96 6.35
CA SER A 384 -29.05 16.27 6.48
C SER A 384 -28.77 14.89 7.07
N SER A 385 -29.39 14.61 8.21
CA SER A 385 -29.28 13.38 9.00
C SER A 385 -29.93 12.16 8.34
N HIS A 386 -29.78 12.02 7.03
CA HIS A 386 -30.35 10.91 6.25
C HIS A 386 -29.27 10.18 5.47
N ILE A 387 -28.31 9.59 6.18
CA ILE A 387 -27.64 8.39 5.68
C ILE A 387 -28.66 7.26 5.85
N LYS A 388 -29.37 6.91 4.77
CA LYS A 388 -30.04 5.61 4.71
C LYS A 388 -28.93 4.55 4.67
N VAL A 389 -28.62 4.00 5.85
CA VAL A 389 -27.92 2.72 5.93
C VAL A 389 -28.84 1.71 5.23
N VAL A 390 -28.42 1.19 4.07
CA VAL A 390 -29.09 0.04 3.46
C VAL A 390 -28.80 -1.15 4.36
N SER A 391 -29.66 -1.34 5.36
CA SER A 391 -29.61 -2.43 6.31
C SER A 391 -30.29 -3.66 5.72
N THR A 392 -29.77 -4.22 4.64
CA THR A 392 -30.16 -5.57 4.19
C THR A 392 -29.14 -6.11 3.19
N ILE A 393 -28.31 -7.03 3.67
CA ILE A 393 -27.68 -8.06 2.84
C ILE A 393 -28.81 -9.02 2.43
N PRO A 394 -28.94 -9.42 1.15
CA PRO A 394 -29.87 -10.48 0.76
C PRO A 394 -29.62 -11.75 1.60
N GLN A 395 -30.69 -12.33 2.17
CA GLN A 395 -30.64 -13.47 3.08
C GLN A 395 -30.16 -14.81 2.46
N HIS A 396 -29.46 -14.81 1.33
CA HIS A 396 -28.95 -16.03 0.67
C HIS A 396 -27.43 -16.26 0.77
N VAL A 397 -26.76 -15.67 1.77
CA VAL A 397 -25.41 -16.11 2.19
C VAL A 397 -25.46 -16.63 3.64
N ARG A 398 -26.46 -17.46 3.92
CA ARG A 398 -26.55 -18.33 5.10
C ARG A 398 -27.22 -19.63 4.70
N GLN A 399 -26.49 -20.50 4.03
CA GLN A 399 -26.65 -21.97 4.05
C GLN A 399 -25.81 -22.60 2.95
N SER A 400 -24.64 -23.14 3.34
CA SER A 400 -24.15 -24.45 2.87
C SER A 400 -22.82 -24.76 3.56
N VAL A 401 -22.86 -24.93 4.89
CA VAL A 401 -21.89 -25.81 5.58
C VAL A 401 -22.72 -26.65 6.54
N GLN A 402 -23.51 -27.56 5.97
CA GLN A 402 -23.91 -28.76 6.68
C GLN A 402 -22.93 -29.84 6.25
N GLY A 403 -22.30 -30.46 7.25
CA GLY A 403 -21.33 -31.51 7.06
C GLY A 403 -21.93 -32.66 6.25
N SER A 404 -21.21 -33.07 5.23
CA SER A 404 -21.20 -34.45 4.80
C SER A 404 -19.89 -35.05 5.31
N ASP A 405 -20.03 -36.06 6.17
CA ASP A 405 -18.94 -36.93 6.61
C ASP A 405 -18.05 -37.32 5.43
N PHE A 406 -16.79 -36.91 5.47
CA PHE A 406 -15.75 -37.50 4.64
C PHE A 406 -14.81 -38.25 5.57
N GLU A 407 -14.91 -39.57 5.52
CA GLU A 407 -14.01 -40.52 6.17
C GLU A 407 -12.56 -40.09 5.99
N ARG A 408 -11.79 -40.25 7.07
CA ARG A 408 -10.33 -40.27 7.00
C ARG A 408 -9.90 -41.31 5.97
N GLN A 409 -9.42 -40.85 4.82
CA GLN A 409 -8.50 -41.63 4.02
C GLN A 409 -7.12 -41.02 4.20
N ASP A 410 -6.29 -41.75 4.94
CA ASP A 410 -4.86 -41.51 5.02
C ASP A 410 -4.28 -41.53 3.59
N PRO A 411 -3.52 -40.50 3.18
CA PRO A 411 -2.84 -40.56 1.90
C PRO A 411 -1.76 -41.63 1.95
N VAL A 412 -1.97 -42.68 1.15
CA VAL A 412 -0.99 -43.71 0.81
C VAL A 412 0.29 -43.03 0.31
N ILE A 413 1.36 -43.19 1.10
CA ILE A 413 2.71 -42.79 0.71
C ILE A 413 3.17 -43.72 -0.42
N LEU A 414 3.07 -43.24 -1.66
CA LEU A 414 3.75 -43.85 -2.80
C LEU A 414 5.23 -43.51 -2.72
N SER A 415 6.01 -44.48 -2.24
CA SER A 415 7.47 -44.44 -2.22
C SER A 415 8.02 -44.46 -3.64
N LEU A 416 8.30 -43.28 -4.21
CA LEU A 416 9.20 -43.17 -5.36
C LEU A 416 10.63 -43.06 -4.83
N THR A 417 11.32 -44.21 -4.76
CA THR A 417 12.77 -44.28 -4.62
C THR A 417 13.46 -43.65 -5.82
N VAL A 418 13.76 -42.35 -5.74
CA VAL A 418 14.73 -41.72 -6.63
C VAL A 418 16.12 -41.89 -6.01
N ARG A 419 16.92 -42.80 -6.58
CA ARG A 419 18.34 -42.96 -6.25
C ARG A 419 19.05 -41.61 -6.38
N ALA A 420 19.44 -41.04 -5.25
CA ALA A 420 20.27 -39.85 -5.19
C ALA A 420 21.66 -40.15 -5.77
N THR A 421 21.90 -39.78 -7.03
CA THR A 421 23.27 -39.53 -7.48
C THR A 421 23.70 -38.18 -6.92
N ARG A 422 24.63 -38.21 -5.96
CA ARG A 422 25.31 -37.01 -5.43
C ARG A 422 26.05 -36.31 -6.58
N ARG A 423 25.41 -35.35 -7.24
CA ARG A 423 26.09 -34.27 -7.97
C ARG A 423 25.97 -32.99 -7.17
N SER A 424 27.04 -32.66 -6.46
CA SER A 424 27.24 -31.35 -5.86
C SER A 424 27.16 -30.28 -6.96
N ARG A 425 26.06 -29.53 -7.03
CA ARG A 425 26.01 -28.24 -7.72
C ARG A 425 26.04 -27.14 -6.66
N LYS A 426 27.26 -26.78 -6.24
CA LYS A 426 27.54 -25.46 -5.64
C LYS A 426 27.18 -24.38 -6.66
N ARG A 427 25.93 -23.92 -6.68
CA ARG A 427 25.56 -22.70 -7.41
C ARG A 427 26.17 -21.52 -6.64
N LYS A 428 27.41 -21.15 -6.98
CA LYS A 428 28.01 -19.87 -6.57
C LYS A 428 27.12 -18.77 -7.13
N ASN A 429 26.21 -18.20 -6.32
CA ASN A 429 25.60 -16.91 -6.63
C ASN A 429 26.72 -15.86 -6.64
N ARG A 430 27.36 -15.69 -7.80
CA ARG A 430 28.34 -14.62 -7.99
C ARG A 430 27.56 -13.32 -7.94
N CYS A 431 27.95 -12.49 -6.97
CA CYS A 431 27.45 -11.15 -6.79
C CYS A 431 28.04 -10.25 -7.88
N THR A 432 27.35 -10.12 -9.00
CA THR A 432 27.86 -9.45 -10.21
C THR A 432 27.27 -8.07 -10.44
N GLN A 433 26.09 -7.77 -9.90
CA GLN A 433 25.44 -6.46 -10.01
C GLN A 433 24.42 -6.23 -8.90
N ASP A 434 24.08 -4.97 -8.66
CA ASP A 434 22.83 -4.61 -7.99
C ASP A 434 21.67 -4.75 -8.98
N ARG A 435 20.50 -5.18 -8.52
CA ARG A 435 19.26 -5.18 -9.32
C ARG A 435 18.84 -3.75 -9.67
N ASN A 436 19.14 -2.81 -8.79
CA ASN A 436 18.93 -1.38 -8.99
C ASN A 436 20.01 -0.60 -8.22
N ALA A 437 21.09 -0.21 -8.91
CA ALA A 437 22.26 0.39 -8.27
C ALA A 437 21.95 1.70 -7.52
N ARG A 438 20.97 2.51 -7.99
CA ARG A 438 20.61 3.78 -7.35
C ARG A 438 19.73 3.61 -6.12
N TYR A 439 18.73 2.74 -6.19
CA TYR A 439 18.01 2.29 -4.98
C TYR A 439 18.97 1.78 -3.93
N CYS A 440 19.93 0.97 -4.35
CA CYS A 440 20.89 0.37 -3.45
C CYS A 440 21.85 1.38 -2.82
N ASP A 441 22.34 2.35 -3.60
CA ASP A 441 23.19 3.43 -3.09
C ASP A 441 22.41 4.36 -2.14
N GLY A 442 21.18 4.73 -2.51
CA GLY A 442 20.27 5.52 -1.67
C GLY A 442 19.93 4.81 -0.35
N LEU A 443 19.59 3.51 -0.41
CA LEU A 443 19.30 2.69 0.75
C LEU A 443 20.49 2.62 1.70
N VAL A 444 21.70 2.44 1.20
CA VAL A 444 22.91 2.39 2.03
C VAL A 444 23.28 3.75 2.61
N ARG A 445 23.00 4.84 1.90
CA ARG A 445 23.21 6.20 2.41
C ARG A 445 22.27 6.52 3.58
N LEU A 446 20.98 6.20 3.42
CA LEU A 446 19.93 6.53 4.39
C LEU A 446 19.86 5.53 5.54
N ASN A 447 20.03 4.24 5.25
CA ASN A 447 19.99 3.17 6.22
C ASN A 447 21.10 2.12 5.94
N PRO A 448 22.35 2.39 6.33
CA PRO A 448 23.48 1.48 6.12
C PRO A 448 23.26 0.09 6.73
N SER A 449 22.44 0.01 7.79
CA SER A 449 22.08 -1.25 8.45
C SER A 449 21.22 -2.16 7.57
N GLY A 450 20.54 -1.61 6.56
CA GLY A 450 19.78 -2.36 5.56
C GLY A 450 20.61 -3.43 4.85
N CYS A 451 21.92 -3.23 4.68
CA CYS A 451 22.81 -4.23 4.09
C CYS A 451 23.17 -5.42 4.98
N LYS A 452 22.70 -5.43 6.25
CA LYS A 452 22.75 -6.64 7.10
C LYS A 452 21.69 -7.66 6.64
N ARG A 453 20.61 -7.19 6.00
CA ARG A 453 19.49 -8.00 5.50
C ARG A 453 19.87 -8.83 4.26
N ARG A 454 19.38 -10.07 4.15
CA ARG A 454 19.72 -11.03 3.08
C ARG A 454 19.01 -10.71 1.77
N SER A 455 17.77 -10.27 1.82
CA SER A 455 16.95 -9.80 0.70
C SER A 455 17.62 -8.61 0.02
N ILE A 456 17.93 -7.57 0.80
CA ILE A 456 18.68 -6.39 0.38
C ILE A 456 20.08 -6.77 -0.08
N ARG A 457 20.79 -7.72 0.54
CA ARG A 457 22.07 -8.19 -0.01
C ARG A 457 21.97 -8.93 -1.34
N ARG A 458 20.82 -9.54 -1.64
CA ARG A 458 20.59 -10.18 -2.95
C ARG A 458 20.20 -9.14 -4.00
N TYR A 459 19.40 -8.15 -3.59
CA TYR A 459 18.93 -7.08 -4.45
C TYR A 459 20.03 -6.02 -4.69
N CYS A 460 20.71 -5.58 -3.63
CA CYS A 460 21.82 -4.62 -3.55
C CYS A 460 23.18 -5.28 -3.32
N CYS A 461 23.47 -6.26 -4.15
CA CYS A 461 24.63 -7.13 -3.98
C CYS A 461 26.00 -6.41 -3.94
N ILE A 462 26.33 -5.60 -4.96
CA ILE A 462 27.58 -4.84 -5.04
C ILE A 462 27.61 -3.77 -3.96
N THR A 463 26.54 -2.98 -3.83
CA THR A 463 26.53 -1.84 -2.91
C THR A 463 26.71 -2.32 -1.46
N CYS A 464 26.02 -3.39 -1.04
CA CYS A 464 26.22 -3.97 0.29
C CYS A 464 27.60 -4.59 0.51
N ARG A 465 28.22 -5.15 -0.54
CA ARG A 465 29.61 -5.62 -0.46
C ARG A 465 30.60 -4.47 -0.29
N ARG A 466 30.41 -3.36 -1.00
CA ARG A 466 31.25 -2.15 -0.89
C ARG A 466 31.16 -1.55 0.52
N LEU A 467 29.95 -1.42 1.07
CA LEU A 467 29.75 -0.95 2.44
C LEU A 467 30.48 -1.83 3.47
N ARG A 468 30.35 -3.16 3.37
CA ARG A 468 31.04 -4.11 4.26
C ARG A 468 32.57 -4.01 4.20
N ARG A 469 33.14 -3.75 3.02
CA ARG A 469 34.59 -3.53 2.87
C ARG A 469 35.04 -2.21 3.50
N LYS A 470 34.26 -1.14 3.37
CA LYS A 470 34.53 0.16 4.04
C LYS A 470 34.48 0.02 5.56
N LEU A 471 33.46 -0.62 6.11
CA LEU A 471 33.32 -0.83 7.56
C LEU A 471 34.44 -1.71 8.14
N ARG A 472 34.93 -2.70 7.39
CA ARG A 472 36.07 -3.51 7.81
C ARG A 472 37.38 -2.73 7.87
N LYS A 473 37.59 -1.78 6.95
CA LYS A 473 38.79 -0.91 6.92
C LYS A 473 38.82 0.18 7.99
N HIS A 474 37.68 0.49 8.62
CA HIS A 474 37.60 1.45 9.72
C HIS A 474 37.75 0.81 11.10
N ASN A 475 37.60 -0.52 11.20
CA ASN A 475 37.74 -1.29 12.44
C ASN A 475 39.07 -2.05 12.53
N SER A 476 40.02 -1.73 11.65
CA SER A 476 41.37 -2.26 11.55
C SER A 476 42.31 -1.11 11.31
#